data_AF-A0A9P7MT17-F1
#
_entry.id   AF-A0A9P7MT17-F1
#
_cell.length_a   1.000
_cell.length_b   1.000
_cell.length_c   1.000
_cell.angle_alpha   90.00
_cell.angle_beta   90.00
_cell.angle_gamma   90.00
#
_symmetry.space_group_name_H-M   'P 1'
#
loop_
_entity.id
_entity.type
_entity.pdbx_description
1 polymer ?
#
loop_
_entity_poly.entity_id
_entity_poly.type
_entity_poly.pdbx_seq_one_letter_code
_entity_poly.pdbx_strand_id
1 'polypeptide(L)'
;MDYVGHRVVQEAAKEASSLTTPWTPLNVILLAVLLYSTYSTFVGSSTKPYTLPRGPPPKVFRTYTPRTMLPFNGEDGRPIFFAVRGRVFDVTPGRGFYGPGGPYANFAGRDASRGLACHSFDKEMLTEDLDGPLDRLEGLGGAEMEALEGWEETFLGKYDVVGRLVAEGEQ
;
A
#
# COMPACT_ATOMS: atom_id res chain seq x y z
N MET A 1 -42.67 -75.43 35.16
CA MET A 1 -42.30 -74.02 35.46
C MET A 1 -41.32 -73.48 34.40
N ASP A 2 -41.36 -74.00 33.18
CA ASP A 2 -40.23 -73.92 32.24
C ASP A 2 -40.37 -72.77 31.23
N TYR A 3 -41.58 -72.22 31.08
CA TYR A 3 -41.88 -71.15 30.13
C TYR A 3 -41.22 -69.80 30.49
N VAL A 4 -41.18 -69.46 31.78
CA VAL A 4 -40.58 -68.20 32.23
C VAL A 4 -39.08 -68.22 32.01
N GLY A 5 -38.41 -69.32 32.36
CA GLY A 5 -36.96 -69.50 32.17
C GLY A 5 -36.51 -69.33 30.72
N HIS A 6 -37.24 -69.91 29.76
CA HIS A 6 -36.90 -69.76 28.34
C HIS A 6 -37.09 -68.33 27.82
N ARG A 7 -38.07 -67.55 28.32
CA ARG A 7 -38.25 -66.16 27.91
C ARG A 7 -37.12 -65.27 28.43
N VAL A 8 -36.72 -65.39 29.71
CA VAL A 8 -35.64 -64.57 30.27
C VAL A 8 -34.31 -64.85 29.55
N VAL A 9 -34.04 -66.11 29.21
CA VAL A 9 -32.84 -66.49 28.44
C VAL A 9 -32.89 -65.93 27.02
N GLN A 10 -34.05 -65.92 26.36
CA GLN A 10 -34.20 -65.31 25.03
C GLN A 10 -34.06 -63.78 25.05
N GLU A 11 -34.59 -63.11 26.07
CA GLU A 11 -34.46 -61.65 26.22
C GLU A 11 -33.00 -61.27 26.47
N ALA A 12 -32.30 -61.97 27.38
CA ALA A 12 -30.88 -61.77 27.62
C ALA A 12 -30.01 -62.08 26.39
N ALA A 13 -30.33 -63.13 25.62
CA ALA A 13 -29.63 -63.45 24.38
C ALA A 13 -29.85 -62.39 23.28
N LYS A 14 -31.02 -61.77 23.23
CA LYS A 14 -31.35 -60.70 22.27
C LYS A 14 -30.64 -59.40 22.62
N GLU A 15 -30.50 -59.08 23.91
CA GLU A 15 -29.69 -57.97 24.41
C GLU A 15 -28.18 -58.22 24.23
N ALA A 16 -27.70 -59.45 24.46
CA ALA A 16 -26.30 -59.80 24.24
C ALA A 16 -25.92 -59.83 22.76
N SER A 17 -26.84 -60.26 21.89
CA SER A 17 -26.65 -60.27 20.44
C SER A 17 -26.65 -58.86 19.85
N SER A 18 -27.45 -57.93 20.38
CA SER A 18 -27.45 -56.53 19.91
C SER A 18 -26.14 -55.81 20.25
N LEU A 19 -25.50 -56.15 21.37
CA LEU A 19 -24.20 -55.59 21.79
C LEU A 19 -23.01 -56.15 21.00
N THR A 20 -23.16 -57.31 20.37
CA THR A 20 -22.08 -58.01 19.62
C THR A 20 -22.27 -57.98 18.10
N THR A 21 -23.38 -57.42 17.61
CA THR A 21 -23.64 -57.31 16.17
C THR A 21 -22.98 -56.04 15.60
N PRO A 22 -22.10 -56.15 14.59
CA PRO A 22 -21.39 -54.99 14.05
C PRO A 22 -22.31 -53.97 13.36
N TRP A 23 -23.53 -54.37 13.00
CA TRP A 23 -24.49 -53.59 12.20
C TRP A 23 -25.70 -53.09 13.01
N THR A 24 -25.48 -52.58 14.22
CA THR A 24 -26.53 -51.83 14.92
C THR A 24 -26.68 -50.42 14.32
N PRO A 25 -27.88 -49.80 14.39
CA PRO A 25 -28.09 -48.43 13.88
C PRO A 25 -27.14 -47.42 14.54
N LEU A 26 -26.78 -47.64 15.81
CA LEU A 26 -25.80 -46.84 16.53
C LEU A 26 -24.39 -46.96 15.92
N ASN A 27 -23.92 -48.18 15.61
CA ASN A 27 -22.60 -48.40 15.01
C ASN A 27 -22.50 -47.83 13.58
N VAL A 28 -23.59 -47.84 12.81
CA VAL A 28 -23.64 -47.22 11.47
C VAL A 28 -23.50 -45.70 11.56
N ILE A 29 -24.20 -45.07 12.52
CA ILE A 29 -24.07 -43.63 12.78
C ILE A 29 -22.64 -43.30 13.22
N LEU A 30 -22.05 -44.09 14.13
CA LEU A 30 -20.68 -43.91 14.57
C LEU A 30 -19.67 -44.08 13.41
N LEU A 31 -19.85 -45.08 12.54
CA LEU A 31 -19.03 -45.27 11.34
C LEU A 31 -19.15 -44.09 10.37
N ALA A 32 -20.35 -43.58 10.15
CA ALA A 32 -20.56 -42.42 9.28
C ALA A 32 -19.89 -41.16 9.83
N VAL A 33 -19.94 -40.94 11.15
CA VAL A 33 -19.24 -39.81 11.81
C VAL A 33 -17.71 -39.97 11.72
N LEU A 34 -17.18 -41.18 11.90
CA LEU A 34 -15.75 -41.47 11.76
C LEU A 34 -15.26 -41.29 10.32
N LEU A 35 -16.04 -41.76 9.33
CA LEU A 35 -15.76 -41.57 7.91
C LEU A 35 -15.85 -40.10 7.52
N TYR A 36 -16.83 -39.36 8.03
CA TYR A 36 -16.96 -37.93 7.78
C TYR A 36 -15.84 -37.12 8.42
N SER A 37 -15.39 -37.47 9.63
CA SER A 37 -14.29 -36.79 10.32
C SER A 37 -12.93 -37.06 9.68
N THR A 38 -12.70 -38.27 9.15
CA THR A 38 -11.49 -38.58 8.38
C THR A 38 -11.54 -37.93 6.99
N TYR A 39 -12.71 -37.92 6.35
CA TYR A 39 -12.91 -37.21 5.08
C TYR A 39 -12.71 -35.69 5.24
N SER A 40 -13.27 -35.07 6.28
CA SER A 40 -13.19 -33.62 6.49
C SER A 40 -11.76 -33.14 6.77
N THR A 41 -10.96 -33.96 7.45
CA THR A 41 -9.54 -33.64 7.72
C THR A 41 -8.65 -33.83 6.49
N PHE A 42 -8.96 -34.78 5.61
CA PHE A 42 -8.19 -34.98 4.37
C PHE A 42 -8.57 -34.00 3.24
N VAL A 43 -9.81 -33.51 3.21
CA VAL A 43 -10.29 -32.60 2.13
C VAL A 43 -10.12 -31.12 2.48
N GLY A 44 -9.94 -30.77 3.75
CA GLY A 44 -9.81 -29.40 4.22
C GLY A 44 -8.36 -28.96 4.48
N SER A 45 -7.59 -28.62 3.45
CA SER A 45 -6.52 -27.60 3.51
C SER A 45 -5.93 -27.34 2.11
N SER A 46 -6.71 -26.68 1.26
CA SER A 46 -6.15 -26.01 0.08
C SER A 46 -5.44 -24.74 0.55
N THR A 47 -4.15 -24.85 0.88
CA THR A 47 -3.31 -23.68 1.15
C THR A 47 -3.11 -22.95 -0.17
N LYS A 48 -3.85 -21.84 -0.37
CA LYS A 48 -3.52 -20.92 -1.46
C LYS A 48 -2.06 -20.50 -1.26
N PRO A 49 -1.15 -20.71 -2.22
CA PRO A 49 0.22 -20.24 -2.08
C PRO A 49 0.19 -18.73 -1.85
N TYR A 50 0.75 -18.29 -0.73
CA TYR A 50 0.90 -16.87 -0.45
C TYR A 50 1.91 -16.27 -1.43
N THR A 51 1.41 -15.51 -2.40
CA THR A 51 2.25 -14.68 -3.27
C THR A 51 2.50 -13.35 -2.57
N LEU A 52 3.75 -13.07 -2.20
CA LEU A 52 4.14 -11.75 -1.71
C LEU A 52 3.71 -10.70 -2.75
N PRO A 53 2.95 -9.65 -2.36
CA PRO A 53 2.68 -8.55 -3.26
C PRO A 53 4.03 -7.99 -3.71
N ARG A 54 4.21 -7.81 -5.02
CA ARG A 54 5.43 -7.20 -5.56
C ARG A 54 5.52 -5.80 -4.96
N GLY A 55 6.57 -5.54 -4.18
CA GLY A 55 6.81 -4.24 -3.58
C GLY A 55 6.86 -3.13 -4.65
N PRO A 56 6.61 -1.88 -4.27
CA PRO A 56 6.74 -0.77 -5.21
C PRO A 56 8.13 -0.79 -5.85
N PRO A 57 8.25 -0.39 -7.14
CA PRO A 57 9.54 -0.37 -7.81
C PRO A 57 10.53 0.49 -7.01
N PRO A 58 11.83 0.13 -6.98
CA PRO A 58 12.83 0.91 -6.28
C PRO A 58 12.87 2.32 -6.85
N LYS A 59 12.68 3.33 -6.00
CA LYS A 59 12.82 4.74 -6.36
C LYS A 59 14.32 5.02 -6.53
N VAL A 60 14.74 5.22 -7.77
CA VAL A 60 16.14 5.55 -8.09
C VAL A 60 16.33 7.04 -7.89
N PHE A 61 17.30 7.41 -7.06
CA PHE A 61 17.71 8.80 -6.94
C PHE A 61 18.28 9.30 -8.28
N ARG A 62 17.73 10.38 -8.82
CA ARG A 62 18.14 10.93 -10.11
C ARG A 62 18.41 12.43 -10.02
N THR A 63 19.30 12.89 -10.89
CA THR A 63 19.48 14.31 -11.14
C THR A 63 18.41 14.73 -12.16
N TYR A 64 17.68 15.79 -11.83
CA TYR A 64 16.68 16.40 -12.68
C TYR A 64 17.10 17.81 -13.04
N THR A 65 16.67 18.27 -14.19
CA THR A 65 16.69 19.67 -14.63
C THR A 65 15.27 20.18 -14.74
N PRO A 66 15.04 21.51 -14.81
CA PRO A 66 13.70 22.06 -15.00
C PRO A 66 12.96 21.43 -16.19
N ARG A 67 13.64 21.19 -17.33
CA ARG A 67 12.99 20.55 -18.49
C ARG A 67 12.64 19.09 -18.28
N THR A 68 13.55 18.33 -17.66
CA THR A 68 13.32 16.89 -17.44
C THR A 68 12.33 16.64 -16.31
N MET A 69 12.16 17.59 -15.38
CA MET A 69 11.19 17.53 -14.29
C MET A 69 9.78 17.95 -14.72
N LEU A 70 9.65 18.89 -15.67
CA LEU A 70 8.35 19.42 -16.13
C LEU A 70 7.29 18.36 -16.49
N PRO A 71 7.62 17.23 -17.16
CA PRO A 71 6.64 16.20 -17.50
C PRO A 71 6.08 15.42 -16.30
N PHE A 72 6.63 15.61 -15.10
CA PHE A 72 6.16 15.03 -13.84
C PHE A 72 5.23 15.99 -13.10
N ASN A 73 4.23 16.51 -13.83
CA ASN A 73 3.21 17.43 -13.32
C ASN A 73 1.89 16.72 -12.93
N GLY A 74 1.83 15.39 -13.06
CA GLY A 74 0.63 14.61 -12.80
C GLY A 74 -0.33 14.46 -13.98
N GLU A 75 -0.10 15.12 -15.11
CA GLU A 75 -0.88 14.90 -16.33
C GLU A 75 -0.71 13.46 -16.83
N ASP A 76 -1.70 12.95 -17.57
CA ASP A 76 -1.71 11.58 -18.12
C ASP A 76 -1.47 10.46 -17.08
N GLY A 77 -1.76 10.71 -15.80
CA GLY A 77 -1.52 9.74 -14.73
C GLY A 77 -0.05 9.58 -14.34
N ARG A 78 0.83 10.47 -14.80
CA ARG A 78 2.25 10.49 -14.43
C ARG A 78 2.44 10.81 -12.94
N PRO A 79 3.61 10.48 -12.37
CA PRO A 79 4.01 10.94 -11.05
C PRO A 79 4.05 12.47 -10.99
N ILE A 80 3.93 13.01 -9.77
CA ILE A 80 4.01 14.45 -9.51
C ILE A 80 5.26 14.73 -8.70
N PHE A 81 6.20 15.46 -9.31
CA PHE A 81 7.43 15.88 -8.66
C PHE A 81 7.49 17.40 -8.57
N PHE A 82 8.10 17.93 -7.52
CA PHE A 82 8.55 19.32 -7.50
C PHE A 82 9.80 19.44 -6.63
N ALA A 83 10.54 20.53 -6.82
CA ALA A 83 11.74 20.77 -6.05
C ALA A 83 11.51 21.79 -4.93
N VAL A 84 12.22 21.60 -3.81
CA VAL A 84 12.37 22.58 -2.73
C VAL A 84 13.85 22.60 -2.35
N ARG A 85 14.47 23.78 -2.41
CA ARG A 85 15.91 24.02 -2.19
C ARG A 85 16.81 23.01 -2.93
N GLY A 86 16.45 22.73 -4.19
CA GLY A 86 17.19 21.80 -5.03
C GLY A 86 16.98 20.31 -4.70
N ARG A 87 16.15 19.93 -3.73
CA ARG A 87 15.72 18.54 -3.51
C ARG A 87 14.42 18.25 -4.23
N VAL A 88 14.34 17.14 -4.95
CA VAL A 88 13.13 16.75 -5.69
C VAL A 88 12.33 15.76 -4.87
N PHE A 89 11.07 16.10 -4.60
CA PHE A 89 10.15 15.30 -3.80
C PHE A 89 9.10 14.61 -4.67
N ASP A 90 8.80 13.35 -4.36
CA ASP A 90 7.67 12.63 -4.95
C ASP A 90 6.39 12.88 -4.17
N VAL A 91 5.59 13.83 -4.66
CA VAL A 91 4.31 14.22 -4.07
C VAL A 91 3.11 13.57 -4.75
N THR A 92 3.34 12.49 -5.51
CA THR A 92 2.27 11.68 -6.11
C THR A 92 1.21 11.23 -5.09
N PRO A 93 1.54 10.87 -3.83
CA PRO A 93 0.52 10.57 -2.82
C PRO A 93 -0.43 11.75 -2.51
N GLY A 94 0.03 12.99 -2.75
CA GLY A 94 -0.74 14.23 -2.61
C GLY A 94 -1.45 14.67 -3.88
N ARG A 95 -1.77 13.77 -4.81
CA ARG A 95 -2.36 14.09 -6.13
C ARG A 95 -3.58 15.01 -6.08
N GLY A 96 -4.41 14.95 -5.05
CA GLY A 96 -5.55 15.86 -4.90
C GLY A 96 -5.16 17.34 -4.68
N PHE A 97 -3.94 17.59 -4.20
CA PHE A 97 -3.42 18.93 -3.93
C PHE A 97 -2.53 19.45 -5.05
N TYR A 98 -1.60 18.60 -5.50
CA TYR A 98 -0.54 18.97 -6.46
C TYR A 98 -0.82 18.50 -7.89
N GLY A 99 -1.82 17.64 -8.10
CA GLY A 99 -2.18 17.16 -9.42
C GLY A 99 -3.02 18.17 -10.20
N PRO A 100 -3.34 17.87 -11.48
CA PRO A 100 -4.14 18.75 -12.33
C PRO A 100 -5.48 19.12 -11.67
N GLY A 101 -5.75 20.43 -11.56
CA GLY A 101 -6.95 20.96 -10.92
C GLY A 101 -6.88 21.10 -9.39
N GLY A 102 -5.77 20.70 -8.76
CA GLY A 102 -5.52 20.94 -7.34
C GLY A 102 -5.10 22.39 -7.04
N PRO A 103 -5.25 22.86 -5.79
CA PRO A 103 -4.88 24.23 -5.38
C PRO A 103 -3.39 24.53 -5.53
N TYR A 104 -2.53 23.51 -5.51
CA TYR A 104 -1.07 23.64 -5.59
C TYR A 104 -0.50 23.02 -6.87
N ALA A 105 -1.33 22.89 -7.91
CA ALA A 105 -0.94 22.33 -9.21
C ALA A 105 0.13 23.16 -9.93
N ASN A 106 0.26 24.45 -9.60
CA ASN A 106 1.23 25.37 -10.18
C ASN A 106 2.70 24.96 -9.88
N PHE A 107 2.93 24.28 -8.76
CA PHE A 107 4.26 23.79 -8.37
C PHE A 107 4.64 22.47 -9.04
N ALA A 108 3.67 21.75 -9.61
CA ALA A 108 3.89 20.45 -10.22
C ALA A 108 4.88 20.54 -11.40
N GLY A 109 5.93 19.74 -11.35
CA GLY A 109 7.01 19.70 -12.34
C GLY A 109 7.98 20.88 -12.27
N ARG A 110 7.96 21.73 -11.23
CA ARG A 110 8.77 22.96 -11.13
C ARG A 110 9.53 23.06 -9.81
N ASP A 111 10.41 24.06 -9.71
CA ASP A 111 10.96 24.47 -8.41
C ASP A 111 9.92 25.33 -7.68
N ALA A 112 9.50 24.86 -6.51
CA ALA A 112 8.50 25.51 -5.67
C ALA A 112 9.14 26.42 -4.60
N SER A 113 10.47 26.48 -4.52
CA SER A 113 11.20 27.11 -3.41
C SER A 113 10.77 28.56 -3.14
N ARG A 114 10.77 29.43 -4.15
CA ARG A 114 10.39 30.84 -3.96
C ARG A 114 8.91 31.01 -3.65
N GLY A 115 8.03 30.30 -4.35
CA GLY A 115 6.59 30.32 -4.08
C GLY A 115 6.26 29.90 -2.64
N LEU A 116 6.93 28.87 -2.13
CA LEU A 116 6.77 28.42 -0.74
C LEU A 116 7.34 29.41 0.26
N ALA A 117 8.51 30.00 0.00
CA ALA A 117 9.15 30.98 0.87
C ALA A 117 8.30 32.25 1.03
N CYS A 118 7.74 32.76 -0.08
CA CYS A 118 6.93 33.97 -0.10
C CYS A 118 5.43 33.71 0.10
N HIS A 119 5.01 32.45 0.32
CA HIS A 119 3.61 32.03 0.38
C HIS A 119 2.75 32.50 -0.81
N SER A 120 3.34 32.53 -2.01
CA SER A 120 2.68 32.98 -3.23
C SER A 120 2.55 31.85 -4.25
N PHE A 121 1.43 31.89 -4.99
CA PHE A 121 1.15 30.99 -6.11
C PHE A 121 1.29 31.70 -7.47
N ASP A 122 1.77 32.95 -7.46
CA ASP A 122 1.89 33.79 -8.63
C ASP A 122 2.88 33.18 -9.64
N LYS A 123 2.57 33.34 -10.91
CA LYS A 123 3.34 32.77 -12.01
C LYS A 123 4.79 33.30 -12.04
N GLU A 124 4.98 34.53 -11.59
CA GLU A 124 6.28 35.20 -11.47
C GLU A 124 7.20 34.55 -10.41
N MET A 125 6.62 33.87 -9.43
CA MET A 125 7.36 33.16 -8.38
C MET A 125 7.72 31.71 -8.77
N LEU A 126 7.29 31.25 -9.94
CA LEU A 126 7.59 29.94 -10.47
C LEU A 126 8.81 30.01 -11.39
N THR A 127 9.52 28.89 -11.52
CA THR A 127 10.58 28.76 -12.54
C THR A 127 9.97 28.87 -13.94
N GLU A 128 10.04 30.05 -14.55
CA GLU A 128 9.58 30.27 -15.92
C GLU A 128 10.66 29.89 -16.95
N ASP A 129 11.90 30.26 -16.67
CA ASP A 129 13.05 29.92 -17.50
C ASP A 129 13.54 28.50 -17.17
N LEU A 130 13.28 27.57 -18.09
CA LEU A 130 13.66 26.16 -17.93
C LEU A 130 15.09 25.89 -18.40
N ASP A 131 15.68 26.80 -19.18
CA ASP A 131 17.04 26.70 -19.72
C ASP A 131 18.06 27.51 -18.91
N GLY A 132 17.56 28.48 -18.15
CA GLY A 132 18.34 29.40 -17.36
C GLY A 132 18.91 28.81 -16.07
N PRO A 133 19.66 29.64 -15.32
CA PRO A 133 20.10 29.27 -13.98
C PRO A 133 18.89 29.05 -13.07
N LEU A 134 19.02 28.09 -12.15
CA LEU A 134 18.06 27.93 -11.08
C LEU A 134 18.00 29.20 -10.23
N ASP A 135 16.83 29.44 -9.66
CA ASP A 135 16.64 30.53 -8.73
C ASP A 135 17.53 30.32 -7.49
N ARG A 136 18.45 31.26 -7.27
CA ARG A 136 19.38 31.24 -6.15
C ARG A 136 18.73 31.62 -4.82
N LEU A 137 17.45 32.00 -4.84
CA LEU A 137 16.70 32.46 -3.67
C LEU A 137 17.31 33.73 -3.04
N GLU A 138 18.09 34.46 -3.85
CA GLU A 138 18.62 35.78 -3.49
C GLU A 138 17.45 36.75 -3.30
N GLY A 139 17.58 37.63 -2.30
CA GLY A 139 16.55 38.61 -1.94
C GLY A 139 15.49 38.14 -0.96
N LEU A 140 15.49 36.86 -0.54
CA LEU A 140 14.63 36.40 0.55
C LEU A 140 15.14 36.93 1.91
N GLY A 141 14.22 37.48 2.71
CA GLY A 141 14.47 37.88 4.09
C GLY A 141 14.62 36.68 5.03
N GLY A 142 15.09 36.94 6.26
CA GLY A 142 15.27 35.88 7.27
C GLY A 142 14.00 35.09 7.57
N ALA A 143 12.85 35.77 7.64
CA ALA A 143 11.55 35.12 7.88
C ALA A 143 11.10 34.22 6.72
N GLU A 144 11.35 34.62 5.47
CA GLU A 144 10.98 33.83 4.28
C GLU A 144 11.88 32.59 4.16
N MET A 145 13.16 32.73 4.50
CA MET A 145 14.08 31.60 4.59
C MET A 145 13.70 30.62 5.71
N GLU A 146 13.30 31.12 6.89
CA GLU A 146 12.81 30.28 7.98
C GLU A 146 11.51 29.54 7.58
N ALA A 147 10.58 30.21 6.89
CA ALA A 147 9.38 29.60 6.36
C ALA A 147 9.71 28.49 5.35
N LEU A 148 10.67 28.74 4.45
CA LEU A 148 11.13 27.75 3.47
C LEU A 148 11.77 26.53 4.13
N GLU A 149 12.55 26.72 5.19
CA GLU A 149 13.15 25.65 5.98
C GLU A 149 12.08 24.79 6.67
N GLY A 150 11.06 25.42 7.26
CA GLY A 150 9.92 24.70 7.85
C GLY A 150 9.14 23.89 6.82
N TRP A 151 8.94 24.44 5.62
CA TRP A 151 8.33 23.69 4.51
C TRP A 151 9.18 22.49 4.11
N GLU A 152 10.48 22.68 3.94
CA GLU A 152 11.41 21.61 3.59
C GLU A 152 11.40 20.46 4.60
N GLU A 153 11.41 20.76 5.90
CA GLU A 153 11.28 19.75 6.97
C GLU A 153 9.95 19.00 6.88
N THR A 154 8.85 19.73 6.66
CA THR A 154 7.53 19.13 6.49
C THR A 154 7.49 18.17 5.29
N PHE A 155 8.11 18.53 4.17
CA PHE A 155 8.17 17.68 2.98
C PHE A 155 9.06 16.46 3.20
N LEU A 156 10.19 16.59 3.90
CA LEU A 156 11.06 15.46 4.28
C LEU A 156 10.35 14.45 5.17
N GLY A 157 9.48 14.90 6.07
CA GLY A 157 8.70 14.02 6.94
C GLY A 157 7.55 13.30 6.22
N LYS A 158 7.07 13.85 5.10
CA LYS A 158 5.83 13.39 4.44
C LYS A 158 6.05 12.70 3.10
N TYR A 159 7.12 13.02 2.37
CA TYR A 159 7.35 12.56 1.01
C TYR A 159 8.78 12.06 0.81
N ASP A 160 8.93 11.16 -0.15
CA ASP A 160 10.25 10.63 -0.50
C ASP A 160 11.03 11.61 -1.37
N VAL A 161 12.31 11.77 -1.07
CA VAL A 161 13.25 12.48 -1.94
C VAL A 161 13.68 11.55 -3.07
N VAL A 162 13.31 11.89 -4.30
CA VAL A 162 13.61 11.09 -5.51
C VAL A 162 14.79 11.64 -6.31
N GLY A 163 15.34 12.78 -5.92
CA GLY A 163 16.43 13.38 -6.67
C GLY A 163 16.91 14.73 -6.19
N ARG A 164 17.77 15.32 -7.02
CA ARG A 164 18.26 16.69 -6.91
C ARG A 164 17.93 17.45 -8.19
N LEU A 165 17.52 18.71 -8.07
CA LEU A 165 17.34 19.63 -9.18
C LEU A 165 18.66 20.38 -9.42
N VAL A 166 19.13 20.40 -10.67
CA VAL A 166 20.31 21.15 -11.14
C VAL A 166 19.92 22.00 -12.36
N ALA A 167 20.70 23.03 -12.66
CA ALA A 167 20.54 23.79 -13.89
C ALA A 167 20.93 22.94 -15.11
N GLU A 168 20.37 23.24 -16.29
CA GLU A 168 20.64 22.48 -17.54
C GLU A 168 22.13 22.39 -17.90
N GLY A 169 22.95 23.38 -17.51
CA GLY A 169 24.40 23.40 -17.76
C GLY A 169 25.26 22.66 -16.72
N GLU A 170 24.67 22.11 -15.66
CA GLU A 170 25.38 21.52 -14.51
C GLU A 170 25.14 19.99 -14.35
N GLN A 171 24.56 19.35 -15.38
CA GLN A 171 24.35 17.89 -15.41
C GLN A 171 25.62 17.07 -15.58
#